data_AF-A0A377V0S9-F1
#
_entry.id   AF-A0A377V0S9-F1
#
_cell.length_a   1.000
_cell.length_b   1.000
_cell.length_c   1.000
_cell.angle_alpha   90.00
_cell.angle_beta   90.00
_cell.angle_gamma   90.00
#
_symmetry.space_group_name_H-M   'P 1'
#
loop_
_entity.id
_entity.type
_entity.pdbx_description
1 polymer ?
#
loop_
_entity_poly.entity_id
_entity_poly.type
_entity_poly.pdbx_seq_one_letter_code
_entity_poly.pdbx_strand_id
1 'polypeptide(L)'
;MRHGPAHTVTVVSLSILLGGQSALLHAQATFNMDLLEKNDHLPAVDLQRFNQQAGQPPGAYPVSWQVNGVTLDARKTVTFRQNDRGQLTPCLKPEDLLQAGVNPAVLSQATGATSRSCPELNALLPGSTVNFDFAHQRLVMTIPQALMTHRARDNVPSALWDEGISAFQSNYRYSGASQRTREGSTERDNYLMLKSGVNVGAWRLRASNNLTANSDDKPQWTTSGAWLERDLTRWQSELTLGDTFTSGDVF
;
A
#
# COMPACT_ATOMS: atom_id res chain seq x y z
N MET A 1 64.76 66.72 65.26
CA MET A 1 64.81 65.52 64.40
C MET A 1 63.64 64.63 64.80
N ARG A 2 62.43 64.85 64.27
CA ARG A 2 61.84 64.17 63.10
C ARG A 2 62.06 62.66 63.13
N HIS A 3 61.05 61.90 63.58
CA HIS A 3 60.50 60.71 62.92
C HIS A 3 59.05 60.53 63.42
N GLY A 4 58.09 60.55 62.49
CA GLY A 4 56.65 60.51 62.76
C GLY A 4 56.09 59.09 62.84
N PRO A 5 54.82 58.92 63.26
CA PRO A 5 54.19 57.60 63.37
C PRO A 5 53.85 57.04 61.97
N ALA A 6 54.07 55.74 61.81
CA ALA A 6 53.73 55.00 60.60
C ALA A 6 52.22 54.84 60.49
N HIS A 7 51.64 55.28 59.37
CA HIS A 7 50.25 55.01 59.02
C HIS A 7 50.18 53.75 58.16
N THR A 8 49.62 52.67 58.71
CA THR A 8 49.25 51.47 57.97
C THR A 8 47.94 51.74 57.21
N VAL A 9 48.01 51.77 55.89
CA VAL A 9 46.82 51.88 55.01
C VAL A 9 46.38 50.48 54.62
N THR A 10 45.29 50.00 55.22
CA THR A 10 44.61 48.76 54.82
C THR A 10 43.64 49.08 53.68
N VAL A 11 43.99 48.69 52.45
CA VAL A 11 43.09 48.79 51.30
C VAL A 11 42.17 47.57 51.28
N VAL A 12 40.92 47.73 51.73
CA VAL A 12 39.87 46.71 51.58
C VAL A 12 39.25 46.89 50.19
N SER A 13 39.58 45.99 49.28
CA SER A 13 39.01 45.97 47.92
C SER A 13 37.69 45.20 47.93
N LEU A 14 36.56 45.91 47.92
CA LEU A 14 35.23 45.30 47.81
C LEU A 14 34.90 45.05 46.33
N SER A 15 35.04 43.81 45.88
CA SER A 15 34.70 43.41 44.51
C SER A 15 33.22 43.00 44.45
N ILE A 16 32.36 43.87 43.91
CA ILE A 16 30.95 43.55 43.65
C ILE A 16 30.85 42.88 42.28
N LEU A 17 30.67 41.56 42.28
CA LEU A 17 30.33 40.78 41.07
C LEU A 17 28.84 41.00 40.75
N LEU A 18 28.54 41.93 39.85
CA LEU A 18 27.22 42.01 39.23
C LEU A 18 27.05 40.86 38.22
N GLY A 19 26.48 39.74 38.69
CA GLY A 19 26.00 38.67 37.83
C GLY A 19 24.74 39.10 37.09
N GLY A 20 24.91 39.66 35.89
CA GLY A 20 23.80 39.96 34.99
C GLY A 20 23.14 38.67 34.50
N GLN A 21 21.95 38.36 35.00
CA GLN A 21 21.10 37.32 34.44
C GLN A 21 20.50 37.87 33.14
N SER A 22 21.13 37.56 32.01
CA SER A 22 20.53 37.81 30.70
C SER A 22 19.32 36.89 30.53
N ALA A 23 18.12 37.39 30.79
CA ALA A 23 16.91 36.71 30.37
C ALA A 23 16.91 36.64 28.83
N LEU A 24 16.84 35.43 28.27
CA LEU A 24 16.66 35.22 26.84
C LEU A 24 15.28 35.77 26.44
N LEU A 25 15.24 37.00 25.90
CA LEU A 25 14.07 37.50 25.19
C LEU A 25 13.85 36.62 23.96
N HIS A 26 12.88 35.73 24.04
CA HIS A 26 12.36 35.04 22.86
C HIS A 26 11.41 35.98 22.16
N ALA A 27 11.87 36.62 21.08
CA ALA A 27 10.98 37.28 20.15
C ALA A 27 10.10 36.21 19.47
N GLN A 28 8.81 36.18 19.80
CA GLN A 28 7.86 35.34 19.07
C GLN A 28 7.62 35.98 17.70
N ALA A 29 7.79 35.19 16.64
CA ALA A 29 7.49 35.64 15.29
C ALA A 29 5.98 35.89 15.16
N THR A 30 5.60 37.12 14.84
CA THR A 30 4.21 37.52 14.62
C THR A 30 3.99 37.85 13.16
N PHE A 31 2.95 37.27 12.57
CA PHE A 31 2.52 37.54 11.22
C PHE A 31 1.73 38.85 11.17
N ASN A 32 2.10 39.75 10.25
CA ASN A 32 1.35 40.98 10.04
C ASN A 32 0.09 40.69 9.21
N MET A 33 -1.08 40.75 9.87
CA MET A 33 -2.37 40.41 9.28
C MET A 33 -2.85 41.40 8.20
N ASP A 34 -2.28 42.60 8.13
CA ASP A 34 -2.64 43.59 7.11
C ASP A 34 -2.03 43.30 5.73
N LEU A 35 -1.12 42.31 5.65
CA LEU A 35 -0.53 41.83 4.40
C LEU A 35 -1.35 40.73 3.71
N LEU A 36 -2.46 40.29 4.31
CA LEU A 36 -3.38 39.34 3.68
C LEU A 36 -4.41 40.08 2.83
N GLU A 37 -4.70 39.54 1.65
CA GLU A 37 -5.80 40.00 0.81
C GLU A 37 -7.13 39.78 1.56
N LYS A 38 -7.72 40.87 2.05
CA LYS A 38 -9.02 40.86 2.73
C LYS A 38 -10.09 41.10 1.66
N ASN A 39 -10.98 40.13 1.51
CA ASN A 39 -12.20 40.30 0.72
C ASN A 39 -13.31 40.73 1.67
N ASP A 40 -13.92 41.92 1.45
CA ASP A 40 -14.87 42.56 2.38
C ASP A 40 -16.15 41.75 2.67
N HIS A 41 -16.36 40.64 1.94
CA HIS A 41 -17.47 39.72 2.09
C HIS A 41 -17.16 38.46 2.92
N LEU A 42 -15.92 38.27 3.38
CA LEU A 42 -15.54 37.13 4.21
C LEU A 42 -15.71 37.46 5.70
N PRO A 43 -16.26 36.53 6.50
CA PRO A 43 -16.34 36.72 7.95
C PRO A 43 -14.95 36.87 8.56
N ALA A 44 -14.86 37.59 9.68
CA ALA A 44 -13.60 37.78 10.40
C ALA A 44 -13.00 36.42 10.78
N VAL A 45 -11.85 36.09 10.18
CA VAL A 45 -11.11 34.85 10.43
C VAL A 45 -10.14 35.09 11.59
N ASP A 46 -10.09 34.18 12.56
CA ASP A 46 -9.05 34.19 13.58
C ASP A 46 -7.72 33.71 12.97
N LEU A 47 -6.86 34.68 12.69
CA LEU A 47 -5.55 34.48 12.08
C LEU A 47 -4.43 34.34 13.13
N GLN A 48 -4.72 34.55 14.43
CA GLN A 48 -3.70 34.44 15.48
C GLN A 48 -3.10 33.04 15.56
N ARG A 49 -3.86 32.02 15.16
CA ARG A 49 -3.40 30.63 15.07
C ARG A 49 -2.19 30.43 14.17
N PHE A 50 -2.03 31.21 13.11
CA PHE A 50 -0.86 31.10 12.20
C PHE A 50 0.45 31.61 12.82
N ASN A 51 0.38 32.33 13.95
CA ASN A 51 1.57 32.73 14.71
C ASN A 51 2.16 31.57 15.55
N GLN A 52 1.49 30.43 15.60
CA GLN A 52 1.99 29.22 16.26
C GLN A 52 2.64 28.27 15.24
N GLN A 53 3.76 27.64 15.60
CA GLN A 53 4.49 26.70 14.72
C GLN A 53 3.66 25.51 14.20
N ALA A 54 2.47 25.24 14.78
CA ALA A 54 1.57 24.14 14.40
C ALA A 54 0.12 24.58 14.11
N GLY A 55 -0.08 25.83 13.65
CA GLY A 55 -1.38 26.53 13.60
C GLY A 55 -2.37 26.19 12.48
N GLN A 56 -2.27 25.05 11.81
CA GLN A 56 -3.06 24.78 10.59
C GLN A 56 -4.54 24.43 10.90
N PRO A 57 -5.51 24.85 10.06
CA PRO A 57 -6.94 24.56 10.30
C PRO A 57 -7.25 23.07 10.28
N PRO A 58 -8.17 22.57 11.14
CA PRO A 58 -8.84 21.31 10.84
C PRO A 58 -9.60 21.45 9.51
N GLY A 59 -9.65 20.39 8.73
CA GLY A 59 -10.19 20.44 7.37
C GLY A 59 -9.75 19.28 6.51
N ALA A 60 -10.22 19.25 5.27
CA ALA A 60 -9.83 18.26 4.28
C ALA A 60 -8.62 18.74 3.49
N TYR A 61 -7.55 17.95 3.50
CA TYR A 61 -6.32 18.26 2.76
C TYR A 61 -5.97 17.11 1.81
N PRO A 62 -5.59 17.40 0.56
CA PRO A 62 -4.96 16.40 -0.30
C PRO A 62 -3.57 16.10 0.25
N VAL A 63 -3.24 14.82 0.39
CA VAL A 63 -1.94 14.38 0.91
C VAL A 63 -1.36 13.22 0.10
N SER A 64 -0.04 13.19 -0.02
CA SER A 64 0.70 11.96 -0.32
C SER A 64 0.63 11.06 0.91
N TRP A 65 -0.12 9.97 0.79
CA TRP A 65 -0.41 9.05 1.88
C TRP A 65 0.53 7.86 1.86
N GLN A 66 1.34 7.74 2.92
CA GLN A 66 2.40 6.75 3.05
C GLN A 66 2.21 5.90 4.29
N VAL A 67 2.35 4.58 4.15
CA VAL A 67 2.28 3.61 5.25
C VAL A 67 3.50 2.72 5.22
N ASN A 68 4.23 2.63 6.34
CA ASN A 68 5.45 1.82 6.46
C ASN A 68 6.46 2.07 5.32
N GLY A 69 6.60 3.33 4.88
CA GLY A 69 7.51 3.75 3.82
C GLY A 69 6.99 3.54 2.38
N VAL A 70 5.78 3.00 2.19
CA VAL A 70 5.16 2.80 0.87
C VAL A 70 4.08 3.86 0.63
N THR A 71 4.16 4.56 -0.50
CA THR A 71 3.10 5.48 -0.94
C THR A 71 1.92 4.67 -1.46
N LEU A 72 0.77 4.76 -0.78
CA LEU A 72 -0.47 4.10 -1.18
C LEU A 72 -1.27 4.92 -2.18
N ASP A 73 -1.26 6.24 -1.99
CA ASP A 73 -1.92 7.20 -2.86
C ASP A 73 -1.12 8.51 -2.83
N ALA A 74 -0.79 9.04 -4.00
CA ALA A 74 -0.03 10.27 -4.14
C ALA A 74 -0.86 11.52 -3.80
N ARG A 75 -2.19 11.44 -3.79
CA ARG A 75 -3.09 12.59 -3.62
C ARG A 75 -4.44 12.21 -3.01
N LYS A 76 -4.42 11.52 -1.88
CA LYS A 76 -5.64 11.18 -1.12
C LYS A 76 -6.15 12.39 -0.36
N THR A 77 -7.44 12.71 -0.46
CA THR A 77 -8.06 13.71 0.42
C THR A 77 -8.36 13.08 1.77
N VAL A 78 -7.74 13.62 2.83
CA VAL A 78 -7.95 13.16 4.21
C VAL A 78 -8.47 14.31 5.06
N THR A 79 -9.47 14.05 5.90
CA THR A 79 -10.01 15.02 6.85
C THR A 79 -9.19 14.99 8.13
N PHE A 80 -8.68 16.14 8.56
CA PHE A 80 -7.92 16.33 9.78
C PHE A 80 -8.75 17.06 10.83
N ARG A 81 -8.60 16.66 12.10
CA ARG A 81 -9.17 17.31 13.29
C ARG A 81 -8.04 17.76 14.19
N GLN A 82 -8.30 18.73 15.06
CA GLN A 82 -7.37 19.04 16.14
C GLN A 82 -7.60 18.08 17.31
N ASN A 83 -6.52 17.53 17.85
CA ASN A 83 -6.55 16.81 19.11
C ASN A 83 -6.45 17.77 20.31
N ASP A 84 -6.49 17.23 21.53
CA ASP A 84 -6.43 18.01 22.77
C ASP A 84 -5.14 18.84 22.93
N ARG A 85 -4.11 18.54 22.13
CA ARG A 85 -2.82 19.26 22.09
C ARG A 85 -2.77 20.31 20.97
N GLY A 86 -3.88 20.53 20.27
CA GLY A 86 -3.98 21.47 19.14
C GLY A 86 -3.33 21.00 17.84
N GLN A 87 -2.83 19.76 17.78
CA GLN A 87 -2.18 19.18 16.60
C GLN A 87 -3.21 18.56 15.66
N LEU A 88 -2.95 18.63 14.35
CA LEU A 88 -3.78 17.97 13.35
C LEU A 88 -3.56 16.45 13.36
N THR A 89 -4.63 15.70 13.62
CA THR A 89 -4.68 14.23 13.51
C THR A 89 -5.64 13.83 12.38
N PRO A 90 -5.30 12.84 11.53
CA PRO A 90 -6.18 12.38 10.47
C PRO A 90 -7.36 11.60 11.06
N CYS A 91 -8.55 11.86 10.55
CA CYS A 91 -9.69 10.99 10.78
C CYS A 91 -9.69 9.87 9.73
N LEU A 92 -9.21 8.70 10.13
CA LEU A 92 -9.12 7.52 9.27
C LEU A 92 -10.36 6.64 9.49
N LYS A 93 -11.04 6.29 8.40
CA LYS A 93 -12.17 5.38 8.42
C LYS A 93 -11.70 3.92 8.40
N PRO A 94 -12.56 2.94 8.76
CA PRO A 94 -12.21 1.53 8.64
C PRO A 94 -11.74 1.16 7.22
N GLU A 95 -12.36 1.71 6.17
CA GLU A 95 -11.90 1.49 4.79
C GLU A 95 -10.48 1.99 4.52
N ASP A 96 -10.08 3.11 5.13
CA ASP A 96 -8.73 3.65 5.01
C ASP A 96 -7.71 2.73 5.69
N LEU A 97 -8.06 2.16 6.84
CA LEU A 97 -7.18 1.24 7.56
C LEU A 97 -7.05 -0.11 6.84
N LEU A 98 -8.13 -0.60 6.23
CA LEU A 98 -8.07 -1.78 5.36
C LEU A 98 -7.18 -1.54 4.14
N GLN A 99 -7.31 -0.37 3.51
CA GLN A 99 -6.45 0.05 2.40
C GLN A 99 -4.99 0.23 2.84
N ALA A 100 -4.76 0.68 4.08
CA ALA A 100 -3.44 0.74 4.71
C ALA A 100 -2.83 -0.64 5.01
N GLY A 101 -3.59 -1.73 4.81
CA GLY A 101 -3.13 -3.10 5.00
C GLY A 101 -3.33 -3.64 6.41
N VAL A 102 -4.10 -2.96 7.26
CA VAL A 102 -4.44 -3.46 8.61
C VAL A 102 -5.26 -4.74 8.47
N ASN A 103 -4.99 -5.71 9.34
CA ASN A 103 -5.71 -6.99 9.36
C ASN A 103 -7.20 -6.76 9.71
N PRO A 104 -8.16 -7.22 8.88
CA PRO A 104 -9.59 -7.10 9.17
C PRO A 104 -9.98 -7.71 10.53
N ALA A 105 -9.33 -8.79 10.95
CA ALA A 105 -9.58 -9.41 12.25
C ALA A 105 -9.20 -8.48 13.40
N VAL A 106 -8.10 -7.72 13.27
CA VAL A 106 -7.67 -6.72 14.25
C VAL A 106 -8.68 -5.56 14.31
N LEU A 107 -9.10 -5.05 13.15
CA LEU A 107 -10.09 -3.97 13.08
C LEU A 107 -11.45 -4.38 13.68
N SER A 108 -11.87 -5.63 13.48
CA SER A 108 -13.14 -6.12 14.04
C SER A 108 -13.16 -6.17 15.58
N GLN A 109 -11.98 -6.28 16.21
CA GLN A 109 -11.82 -6.27 17.67
C GLN A 109 -11.59 -4.86 18.23
N ALA A 110 -11.22 -3.90 17.37
CA ALA A 110 -10.91 -2.54 17.77
C ALA A 110 -12.22 -1.75 17.98
N THR A 111 -12.66 -1.66 19.24
CA THR A 111 -13.85 -0.91 19.63
C THR A 111 -13.65 0.59 19.38
N GLY A 112 -14.61 1.23 18.71
CA GLY A 112 -14.60 2.69 18.49
C GLY A 112 -14.14 3.15 17.11
N ALA A 113 -13.83 2.27 16.16
CA ALA A 113 -13.70 2.62 14.74
C ALA A 113 -15.07 2.52 14.04
N THR A 114 -15.90 3.54 14.19
CA THR A 114 -17.13 3.71 13.41
C THR A 114 -16.90 4.79 12.37
N SER A 115 -17.69 4.83 11.29
CA SER A 115 -17.59 5.90 10.28
C SER A 115 -17.83 7.32 10.87
N ARG A 116 -18.36 7.43 12.10
CA ARG A 116 -18.62 8.70 12.80
C ARG A 116 -17.56 9.05 13.84
N SER A 117 -16.80 8.08 14.33
CA SER A 117 -15.75 8.29 15.32
C SER A 117 -14.38 8.35 14.67
N CYS A 118 -13.53 9.28 15.12
CA CYS A 118 -12.16 9.43 14.64
C CYS A 118 -11.21 9.16 15.81
N PRO A 119 -11.04 7.89 16.22
CA PRO A 119 -10.12 7.55 17.28
C PRO A 119 -8.69 7.85 16.84
N GLU A 120 -7.82 8.20 17.80
CA GLU A 120 -6.39 8.33 17.56
C GLU A 120 -5.82 6.98 17.08
N LEU A 121 -4.96 7.01 16.06
CA LEU A 121 -4.45 5.78 15.43
C LEU A 121 -3.77 4.87 16.45
N ASN A 122 -2.97 5.43 17.36
CA ASN A 122 -2.27 4.64 18.39
C ASN A 122 -3.22 4.03 19.43
N ALA A 123 -4.38 4.65 19.67
CA ALA A 123 -5.40 4.08 20.55
C ALA A 123 -6.10 2.89 19.88
N LEU A 124 -6.32 2.96 18.57
CA LEU A 124 -6.93 1.90 17.79
C LEU A 124 -5.94 0.75 17.48
N LEU A 125 -4.70 1.09 17.18
CA LEU A 125 -3.64 0.18 16.75
C LEU A 125 -2.37 0.49 17.58
N PRO A 126 -2.22 -0.12 18.76
CA PRO A 126 -1.10 0.15 19.66
C PRO A 126 0.27 0.01 18.99
N GLY A 127 1.13 1.01 19.20
CA GLY A 127 2.47 1.07 18.59
C GLY A 127 2.49 1.70 17.20
N SER A 128 1.35 2.16 16.70
CA SER A 128 1.27 2.90 15.43
C SER A 128 1.58 4.38 15.63
N THR A 129 2.21 5.00 14.64
CA THR A 129 2.52 6.44 14.65
C THR A 129 1.92 7.13 13.44
N VAL A 130 1.60 8.42 13.59
CA VAL A 130 1.13 9.30 12.53
C VAL A 130 1.93 10.59 12.57
N ASN A 131 2.42 10.99 11.41
CA ASN A 131 3.06 12.29 11.21
C ASN A 131 2.48 12.96 9.97
N PHE A 132 1.90 14.14 10.14
CA PHE A 132 1.43 14.96 9.03
C PHE A 132 2.39 16.13 8.80
N ASP A 133 3.16 16.01 7.72
CA ASP A 133 4.02 17.07 7.20
C ASP A 133 3.19 17.97 6.29
N PHE A 134 2.60 19.02 6.88
CA PHE A 134 1.70 19.93 6.18
C PHE A 134 2.38 20.65 5.02
N ALA A 135 3.63 21.07 5.20
CA ALA A 135 4.39 21.84 4.19
C ALA A 135 4.58 21.06 2.89
N HIS A 136 4.81 19.74 3.00
CA HIS A 136 4.94 18.85 1.85
C HIS A 136 3.65 18.08 1.52
N GLN A 137 2.54 18.39 2.19
CA GLN A 137 1.27 17.67 2.07
C GLN A 137 1.46 16.15 2.17
N ARG A 138 2.22 15.68 3.17
CA ARG A 138 2.59 14.27 3.29
C ARG A 138 2.10 13.69 4.62
N LEU A 139 1.28 12.65 4.54
CA LEU A 139 0.79 11.89 5.69
C LEU A 139 1.57 10.58 5.78
N VAL A 140 2.45 10.48 6.78
CA VAL A 140 3.27 9.29 7.04
C VAL A 140 2.71 8.54 8.24
N MET A 141 2.39 7.27 8.06
CA MET A 141 1.93 6.38 9.12
C MET A 141 2.87 5.19 9.25
N THR A 142 3.12 4.77 10.49
CA THR A 142 3.82 3.51 10.77
C THR A 142 2.87 2.61 11.54
N ILE A 143 2.70 1.37 11.08
CA ILE A 143 1.80 0.38 11.69
C ILE A 143 2.61 -0.90 11.95
N PRO A 144 2.60 -1.45 13.18
CA PRO A 144 3.29 -2.70 13.48
C PRO A 144 2.85 -3.84 12.57
N GLN A 145 3.80 -4.60 12.02
CA GLN A 145 3.48 -5.69 11.08
C GLN A 145 2.59 -6.78 11.67
N ALA A 146 2.63 -7.01 13.00
CA ALA A 146 1.75 -7.95 13.68
C ALA A 146 0.25 -7.56 13.59
N LEU A 147 -0.06 -6.29 13.33
CA LEU A 147 -1.42 -5.78 13.16
C LEU A 147 -1.83 -5.70 11.68
N MET A 148 -0.92 -6.01 10.76
CA MET A 148 -1.16 -5.97 9.33
C MET A 148 -1.58 -7.33 8.79
N THR A 149 -2.28 -7.32 7.66
CA THR A 149 -2.50 -8.54 6.90
C THR A 149 -1.15 -9.02 6.37
N HIS A 150 -0.76 -10.25 6.70
CA HIS A 150 0.41 -10.87 6.09
C HIS A 150 0.20 -10.95 4.58
N ARG A 151 0.91 -10.10 3.85
CA ARG A 151 1.03 -10.18 2.41
C ARG A 151 2.47 -10.54 2.11
N ALA A 152 2.68 -11.61 1.36
CA ALA A 152 3.98 -11.86 0.75
C ALA A 152 4.37 -10.61 -0.06
N ARG A 153 5.68 -10.32 -0.14
CA ARG A 153 6.17 -9.30 -1.06
C ARG A 153 5.64 -9.63 -2.46
N ASP A 154 5.14 -8.61 -3.16
CA ASP A 154 4.54 -8.72 -4.50
C ASP A 154 3.20 -9.47 -4.59
N ASN A 155 2.49 -9.67 -3.47
CA ASN A 155 1.15 -10.25 -3.49
C ASN A 155 0.13 -9.29 -4.13
N VAL A 156 -0.55 -9.76 -5.18
CA VAL A 156 -1.62 -9.02 -5.86
C VAL A 156 -2.96 -9.34 -5.17
N PRO A 157 -3.69 -8.34 -4.64
CA PRO A 157 -5.02 -8.55 -4.07
C PRO A 157 -5.96 -9.28 -5.04
N SER A 158 -6.71 -10.26 -4.55
CA SER A 158 -7.66 -11.02 -5.36
C SER A 158 -8.75 -10.16 -6.01
N ALA A 159 -9.06 -9.01 -5.42
CA ALA A 159 -9.98 -8.02 -6.01
C ALA A 159 -9.46 -7.36 -7.30
N LEU A 160 -8.16 -7.46 -7.57
CA LEU A 160 -7.53 -6.96 -8.80
C LEU A 160 -7.32 -8.07 -9.85
N TRP A 161 -7.72 -9.31 -9.57
CA TRP A 161 -7.57 -10.40 -10.53
C TRP A 161 -8.64 -10.25 -11.60
N ASP A 162 -8.20 -10.22 -12.86
CA ASP A 162 -9.07 -10.15 -14.02
C ASP A 162 -9.36 -11.57 -14.52
N GLU A 163 -10.64 -11.87 -14.77
CA GLU A 163 -11.07 -13.16 -15.32
C GLU A 163 -10.69 -13.31 -16.81
N GLY A 164 -10.32 -12.20 -17.44
CA GLY A 164 -9.98 -12.10 -18.85
C GLY A 164 -11.22 -11.86 -19.73
N ILE A 165 -11.00 -11.98 -21.04
CA ILE A 165 -12.05 -11.76 -22.04
C ILE A 165 -12.64 -13.07 -22.53
N SER A 166 -13.89 -13.02 -22.99
CA SER A 166 -14.49 -14.13 -23.71
C SER A 166 -13.80 -14.31 -25.06
N ALA A 167 -13.23 -15.49 -25.29
CA ALA A 167 -12.46 -15.78 -26.50
C ALA A 167 -12.44 -17.28 -26.81
N PHE A 168 -12.34 -17.60 -28.11
CA PHE A 168 -11.97 -18.93 -28.59
C PHE A 168 -10.50 -18.92 -28.99
N GLN A 169 -9.78 -19.98 -28.61
CA GLN A 169 -8.38 -20.19 -28.97
C GLN A 169 -8.17 -21.60 -29.49
N SER A 170 -7.28 -21.75 -30.48
CA SER A 170 -6.85 -23.04 -30.98
C SER A 170 -5.37 -23.02 -31.30
N ASN A 171 -4.63 -23.94 -30.69
CA ASN A 171 -3.22 -24.15 -30.91
C ASN A 171 -3.04 -25.47 -31.64
N TYR A 172 -2.26 -25.47 -32.71
CA TYR A 172 -1.96 -26.68 -33.47
C TYR A 172 -0.46 -26.94 -33.51
N ARG A 173 -0.07 -28.21 -33.52
CA ARG A 173 1.29 -28.65 -33.79
C ARG A 173 1.22 -29.79 -34.78
N TYR A 174 1.85 -29.59 -35.94
CA TYR A 174 1.98 -30.61 -36.96
C TYR A 174 3.44 -31.04 -37.08
N SER A 175 3.68 -32.34 -37.20
CA SER A 175 4.99 -32.92 -37.49
C SER A 175 4.82 -34.13 -38.39
N GLY A 176 5.75 -34.31 -39.32
CA GLY A 176 5.79 -35.47 -40.18
C GLY A 176 7.21 -35.98 -40.38
N ALA A 177 7.32 -37.27 -40.67
CA ALA A 177 8.56 -37.96 -40.99
C ALA A 177 8.34 -38.79 -42.26
N SER A 178 9.40 -38.95 -43.05
CA SER A 178 9.41 -39.91 -44.15
C SER A 178 10.71 -40.68 -44.12
N GLN A 179 10.59 -42.01 -44.16
CA GLN A 179 11.72 -42.90 -44.24
C GLN A 179 11.68 -43.71 -45.52
N ARG A 180 12.85 -43.90 -46.12
CA ARG A 180 13.03 -44.73 -47.30
C ARG A 180 13.95 -45.89 -46.93
N THR A 181 13.49 -47.11 -47.10
CA THR A 181 14.31 -48.31 -46.89
C THR A 181 15.19 -48.57 -48.11
N ARG A 182 16.30 -49.28 -47.91
CA ARG A 182 17.20 -49.70 -49.01
C ARG A 182 16.51 -50.62 -50.02
N GLU A 183 15.51 -51.38 -49.58
CA GLU A 183 14.69 -52.28 -50.39
C GLU A 183 13.62 -51.53 -51.21
N GLY A 184 13.49 -50.21 -51.02
CA GLY A 184 12.64 -49.37 -51.84
C GLY A 184 11.19 -49.27 -51.34
N SER A 185 10.93 -49.47 -50.05
CA SER A 185 9.69 -49.01 -49.42
C SER A 185 9.85 -47.57 -48.91
N THR A 186 8.82 -46.74 -49.06
CA THR A 186 8.74 -45.42 -48.42
C THR A 186 7.63 -45.45 -47.40
N GLU A 187 7.94 -45.14 -46.17
CA GLU A 187 6.96 -44.94 -45.11
C GLU A 187 6.88 -43.46 -44.75
N ARG A 188 5.67 -42.98 -44.42
CA ARG A 188 5.40 -41.61 -44.04
C ARG A 188 4.52 -41.59 -42.80
N ASP A 189 4.97 -40.88 -41.79
CA ASP A 189 4.22 -40.67 -40.55
C ASP A 189 3.84 -39.20 -40.44
N ASN A 190 2.60 -38.95 -40.07
CA ASN A 190 2.08 -37.61 -39.83
C ASN A 190 1.39 -37.58 -38.48
N TYR A 191 1.64 -36.50 -37.76
CA TYR A 191 1.05 -36.24 -36.45
C TYR A 191 0.57 -34.80 -36.38
N LEU A 192 -0.68 -34.62 -35.96
CA LEU A 192 -1.28 -33.32 -35.69
C LEU A 192 -1.85 -33.34 -34.27
N MET A 193 -1.38 -32.43 -33.42
CA MET A 193 -1.99 -32.13 -32.13
C MET A 193 -2.79 -30.83 -32.26
N LEU A 194 -4.01 -30.84 -31.74
CA LEU A 194 -4.91 -29.69 -31.69
C LEU A 194 -5.39 -29.48 -30.25
N LYS A 195 -4.99 -28.36 -29.66
CA LYS A 195 -5.45 -27.90 -28.35
C LYS A 195 -6.37 -26.71 -28.54
N SER A 196 -7.65 -26.91 -28.27
CA SER A 196 -8.68 -25.88 -28.41
C SER A 196 -9.20 -25.48 -27.03
N GLY A 197 -9.68 -24.23 -26.93
CA GLY A 197 -10.28 -23.74 -25.71
C GLY A 197 -11.22 -22.58 -25.94
N VAL A 198 -12.20 -22.45 -25.06
CA VAL A 198 -13.13 -21.33 -24.99
C VAL A 198 -13.07 -20.76 -23.59
N ASN A 199 -12.95 -19.44 -23.47
CA ASN A 199 -13.10 -18.70 -22.22
C ASN A 199 -14.40 -17.91 -22.27
N VAL A 200 -15.20 -17.96 -21.20
CA VAL A 200 -16.39 -17.11 -21.02
C VAL A 200 -16.48 -16.71 -19.55
N GLY A 201 -16.14 -15.45 -19.25
CA GLY A 201 -15.92 -15.01 -17.87
C GLY A 201 -14.87 -15.89 -17.18
N ALA A 202 -15.15 -16.31 -15.94
CA ALA A 202 -14.26 -17.16 -15.14
C ALA A 202 -14.21 -18.65 -15.59
N TRP A 203 -15.02 -19.04 -16.58
CA TRP A 203 -15.08 -20.43 -17.05
C TRP A 203 -14.16 -20.65 -18.24
N ARG A 204 -13.40 -21.74 -18.18
CA ARG A 204 -12.40 -22.10 -19.18
C ARG A 204 -12.64 -23.54 -19.62
N LEU A 205 -13.11 -23.72 -20.84
CA LEU A 205 -13.25 -25.04 -21.47
C LEU A 205 -11.97 -25.34 -22.25
N ARG A 206 -11.46 -26.56 -22.12
CA ARG A 206 -10.25 -27.04 -22.79
C ARG A 206 -10.51 -28.40 -23.41
N ALA A 207 -9.90 -28.64 -24.57
CA ALA A 207 -9.91 -29.94 -25.22
C ALA A 207 -8.59 -30.18 -25.97
N SER A 208 -8.07 -31.40 -25.88
CA SER A 208 -6.86 -31.82 -26.58
C SER A 208 -7.15 -33.02 -27.46
N ASN A 209 -6.85 -32.91 -28.75
CA ASN A 209 -7.08 -33.95 -29.74
C ASN A 209 -5.81 -34.18 -30.55
N ASN A 210 -5.58 -35.43 -30.95
CA ASN A 210 -4.46 -35.82 -31.79
C ASN A 210 -4.96 -36.62 -32.99
N LEU A 211 -4.39 -36.35 -34.16
CA LEU A 211 -4.56 -37.13 -35.37
C LEU A 211 -3.21 -37.73 -35.76
N THR A 212 -3.19 -39.04 -35.95
CA THR A 212 -2.03 -39.79 -36.48
C THR A 212 -2.40 -40.36 -37.84
N ALA A 213 -1.48 -40.30 -38.80
CA ALA A 213 -1.67 -40.91 -40.12
C ALA A 213 -0.35 -41.47 -40.63
N ASN A 214 -0.28 -42.80 -40.76
CA ASN A 214 0.82 -43.53 -41.38
C ASN A 214 0.43 -43.88 -42.83
N SER A 215 1.40 -43.99 -43.73
CA SER A 215 1.24 -44.43 -45.12
C SER A 215 0.42 -45.71 -45.32
N ASP A 216 0.51 -46.66 -44.40
CA ASP A 216 -0.14 -47.98 -44.55
C ASP A 216 -1.46 -48.10 -43.76
N ASP A 217 -1.77 -47.11 -42.91
CA ASP A 217 -2.93 -47.13 -42.02
C ASP A 217 -3.91 -45.99 -42.29
N LYS A 218 -5.17 -46.20 -41.89
CA LYS A 218 -6.16 -45.12 -41.90
C LYS A 218 -5.82 -44.08 -40.84
N PRO A 219 -6.00 -42.77 -41.12
CA PRO A 219 -5.82 -41.74 -40.12
C PRO A 219 -6.66 -42.00 -38.86
N GLN A 220 -6.04 -41.96 -37.69
CA GLN A 220 -6.68 -42.16 -36.39
C GLN A 220 -6.78 -40.87 -35.60
N TRP A 221 -8.02 -40.48 -35.31
CA TRP A 221 -8.32 -39.37 -34.42
C TRP A 221 -8.51 -39.88 -32.99
N THR A 222 -7.85 -39.23 -32.04
CA THR A 222 -7.92 -39.55 -30.61
C THR A 222 -8.15 -38.27 -29.80
N THR A 223 -9.10 -38.30 -28.88
CA THR A 223 -9.29 -37.22 -27.90
C THR A 223 -8.51 -37.58 -26.64
N SER A 224 -7.50 -36.79 -26.30
CA SER A 224 -6.68 -37.00 -25.10
C SER A 224 -7.40 -36.58 -23.82
N GLY A 225 -8.31 -35.61 -23.93
CA GLY A 225 -9.16 -35.20 -22.82
C GLY A 225 -9.89 -33.90 -23.10
N ALA A 226 -10.99 -33.71 -22.38
CA ALA A 226 -11.74 -32.46 -22.32
C ALA A 226 -12.17 -32.16 -20.89
N TRP A 227 -11.96 -30.92 -20.46
CA TRP A 227 -12.30 -30.48 -19.12
C TRP A 227 -12.72 -29.02 -19.08
N LEU A 228 -13.50 -28.70 -18.06
CA LEU A 228 -13.96 -27.36 -17.71
C LEU A 228 -13.32 -26.98 -16.39
N GLU A 229 -12.59 -25.87 -16.37
CA GLU A 229 -11.90 -25.34 -15.19
C GLU A 229 -12.47 -23.96 -14.80
N ARG A 230 -12.48 -23.67 -13.50
CA ARG A 230 -12.85 -22.37 -12.93
C ARG A 230 -12.14 -22.11 -11.61
N ASP A 231 -11.57 -20.92 -11.49
CA ASP A 231 -10.99 -20.45 -10.23
C ASP A 231 -12.06 -20.03 -9.22
N LEU A 232 -11.87 -20.44 -7.97
CA LEU A 232 -12.69 -20.08 -6.82
C LEU A 232 -11.87 -19.19 -5.89
N THR A 233 -11.74 -17.91 -6.27
CA THR A 233 -10.92 -16.88 -5.60
C THR A 233 -11.13 -16.80 -4.10
N ARG A 234 -12.38 -16.94 -3.62
CA ARG A 234 -12.70 -16.91 -2.18
C ARG A 234 -12.07 -18.06 -1.40
N TRP A 235 -11.92 -19.22 -2.03
CA TRP A 235 -11.38 -20.42 -1.40
C TRP A 235 -9.94 -20.70 -1.81
N GLN A 236 -9.33 -19.82 -2.61
CA GLN A 236 -7.99 -20.00 -3.15
C GLN A 236 -7.81 -21.40 -3.78
N SER A 237 -8.81 -21.84 -4.54
CA SER A 237 -8.92 -23.20 -5.08
C SER A 237 -9.33 -23.16 -6.55
N GLU A 238 -9.05 -24.23 -7.29
CA GLU A 238 -9.50 -24.45 -8.67
C GLU A 238 -10.52 -25.60 -8.70
N LEU A 239 -11.63 -25.39 -9.41
CA LEU A 239 -12.62 -26.43 -9.70
C LEU A 239 -12.40 -26.95 -11.12
N THR A 240 -12.17 -28.26 -11.25
CA THR A 240 -11.98 -28.92 -12.55
C THR A 240 -13.00 -30.05 -12.71
N LEU A 241 -13.73 -30.04 -13.83
CA LEU A 241 -14.76 -31.02 -14.20
C LEU A 241 -14.45 -31.64 -15.56
N GLY A 242 -14.35 -32.96 -15.62
CA GLY A 242 -14.04 -33.70 -16.85
C GLY A 242 -12.77 -34.54 -16.69
N ASP A 243 -12.05 -34.71 -17.79
CA ASP A 243 -10.82 -35.50 -17.82
C ASP A 243 -9.68 -34.75 -17.11
N THR A 244 -9.19 -35.29 -15.99
CA THR A 244 -8.10 -34.71 -15.20
C THR A 244 -7.30 -35.79 -14.45
N PHE A 245 -6.22 -35.39 -13.80
CA PHE A 245 -5.37 -36.24 -12.97
C PHE A 245 -5.08 -35.56 -11.62
N THR A 246 -4.74 -36.35 -10.60
CA THR A 246 -4.36 -35.84 -9.28
C THR A 246 -2.84 -35.68 -9.17
N SER A 247 -2.38 -34.79 -8.29
CA SER A 247 -0.96 -34.78 -7.91
C SER A 247 -0.61 -36.05 -7.12
N GLY A 248 0.64 -36.50 -7.25
CA GLY A 248 1.15 -37.69 -6.57
C GLY A 248 1.73 -37.40 -5.18
N ASP A 249 1.23 -36.39 -4.48
CA ASP A 249 1.81 -35.95 -3.19
C ASP A 249 1.58 -36.96 -2.06
N VAL A 250 0.51 -37.76 -2.16
CA VAL A 250 0.13 -38.77 -1.17
C VAL A 250 -0.06 -40.16 -1.77
N PHE A 251 -0.63 -40.26 -2.98
CA PHE A 251 -0.97 -41.52 -3.64
C PHE A 251 -0.28 -41.67 -4.99
#